data_AF-A0A947FU04-F1
#
_entry.id   AF-A0A947FU04-F1
#
_cell.length_a   1.000
_cell.length_b   1.000
_cell.length_c   1.000
_cell.angle_alpha   90.00
_cell.angle_beta   90.00
_cell.angle_gamma   90.00
#
_symmetry.space_group_name_H-M   'P 1'
#
loop_
_entity.id
_entity.type
_entity.pdbx_description
1 polymer ?
#
loop_
_entity_poly.entity_id
_entity_poly.type
_entity_poly.pdbx_seq_one_letter_code
_entity_poly.pdbx_strand_id
1 'polypeptide(L)'
;TLSVTLYDYTGEQRTDTYQIDAAATDVQIEAIVAAIQAISNSTVWRVRVGEVYNSVGDPSNADEEVWEEASSNVVLLAKDTANNAQDWYVPAPDNSIFVEGTEDIDPTSVPLGALLTAVLAVKSGFSFVSGRFTSRRDIGSKINF
;
A
#
# COMPACT_ATOMS: atom_id res chain seq x y z
N THR A 1 9.59 -11.76 0.02
CA THR A 1 10.46 -11.97 -1.16
C THR A 1 11.78 -11.28 -0.94
N LEU A 2 12.87 -11.88 -1.42
CA LEU A 2 14.22 -11.35 -1.35
C LEU A 2 14.79 -11.25 -2.78
N SER A 3 15.11 -10.05 -3.24
CA SER A 3 15.79 -9.85 -4.51
C SER A 3 17.23 -9.42 -4.27
N VAL A 4 18.19 -10.18 -4.81
CA VAL A 4 19.63 -9.92 -4.70
C VAL A 4 20.16 -9.56 -6.06
N THR A 5 20.78 -8.39 -6.16
CA THR A 5 21.45 -7.92 -7.37
C THR A 5 22.96 -8.01 -7.20
N LEU A 6 23.62 -8.71 -8.11
CA LEU A 6 25.06 -8.93 -8.14
C LEU A 6 25.69 -8.22 -9.35
N TYR A 7 26.95 -7.82 -9.19
CA TYR A 7 27.81 -7.28 -10.23
C TYR A 7 29.07 -8.13 -10.36
N ASP A 8 29.39 -8.56 -11.57
CA ASP A 8 30.65 -9.22 -11.85
C ASP A 8 31.80 -8.19 -12.10
N TYR A 9 33.00 -8.70 -12.34
CA TYR A 9 34.16 -7.85 -12.63
C TYR A 9 34.10 -7.16 -14.01
N THR A 10 33.25 -7.63 -14.92
CA THR A 10 33.06 -7.04 -16.25
C THR A 10 32.03 -5.90 -16.23
N GLY A 11 31.31 -5.74 -15.11
CA GLY A 11 30.23 -4.77 -14.92
C GLY A 11 28.86 -5.31 -15.33
N GLU A 12 28.76 -6.61 -15.64
CA GLU A 12 27.48 -7.27 -15.90
C GLU A 12 26.69 -7.40 -14.60
N GLN A 13 25.43 -6.98 -14.67
CA GLN A 13 24.50 -7.01 -13.56
C GLN A 13 23.52 -8.16 -13.73
N ARG A 14 23.37 -8.95 -12.67
CA ARG A 14 22.35 -10.00 -12.58
C ARG A 14 21.50 -9.78 -11.34
N THR A 15 20.18 -9.98 -11.45
CA THR A 15 19.28 -9.97 -10.30
C THR A 15 18.54 -11.28 -10.22
N ASP A 16 18.64 -11.96 -9.09
CA ASP A 16 17.88 -13.17 -8.78
C ASP A 16 16.89 -12.86 -7.65
N THR A 17 15.72 -13.49 -7.69
CA THR A 17 14.67 -13.30 -6.68
C THR A 17 14.31 -14.63 -6.05
N TYR A 18 14.27 -14.64 -4.73
CA TYR A 18 13.99 -15.79 -3.89
C TYR A 18 12.71 -15.56 -3.09
N GLN A 19 11.89 -16.60 -2.99
CA GLN A 19 10.81 -16.63 -2.03
C GLN A 19 11.42 -16.97 -0.66
N ILE A 20 11.12 -16.15 0.34
CA ILE A 20 11.59 -16.31 1.71
C ILE A 20 10.37 -16.26 2.63
N ASP A 21 10.49 -16.87 3.80
CA ASP A 21 9.47 -16.80 4.84
C ASP A 21 9.27 -15.32 5.28
N ALA A 22 8.03 -14.94 5.55
CA ALA A 22 7.71 -13.61 6.07
C ALA A 22 8.26 -13.40 7.49
N ALA A 23 8.48 -14.48 8.25
CA ALA A 23 9.10 -14.41 9.57
C ALA A 23 10.65 -14.37 9.53
N ALA A 24 11.26 -14.34 8.33
CA ALA A 24 12.71 -14.28 8.20
C ALA A 24 13.25 -12.95 8.78
N THR A 25 14.11 -13.07 9.78
CA THR A 25 14.75 -11.92 10.43
C THR A 25 15.83 -11.32 9.53
N ASP A 26 16.14 -10.03 9.74
CA ASP A 26 17.21 -9.34 9.03
C ASP A 26 18.54 -10.09 9.12
N VAL A 27 18.87 -10.65 10.29
CA VAL A 27 20.11 -11.44 10.50
C VAL A 27 20.15 -12.68 9.61
N GLN A 28 19.01 -13.36 9.42
CA GLN A 28 18.94 -14.54 8.55
C GLN A 28 19.06 -14.15 7.07
N ILE A 29 18.50 -13.00 6.67
CA ILE A 29 18.63 -12.47 5.31
C ILE A 29 20.08 -12.06 5.04
N GLU A 30 20.72 -11.36 5.98
CA GLU A 30 22.14 -10.98 5.89
C GLU A 30 23.05 -12.21 5.79
N ALA A 31 22.76 -13.28 6.54
CA ALA A 31 23.51 -14.54 6.45
C ALA A 31 23.42 -15.18 5.05
N ILE A 32 22.25 -15.14 4.40
CA ILE A 32 22.09 -15.64 3.02
C ILE A 32 22.89 -14.78 2.05
N VAL A 33 22.81 -13.45 2.17
CA VAL A 33 23.53 -12.52 1.30
C VAL A 33 25.05 -12.70 1.44
N ALA A 34 25.54 -12.83 2.68
CA ALA A 34 26.95 -13.10 2.95
C ALA A 34 27.40 -14.43 2.37
N ALA A 35 26.58 -15.49 2.47
CA ALA A 35 26.87 -16.78 1.87
C ALA A 35 26.93 -16.71 0.33
N ILE A 36 25.98 -16.01 -0.31
CA ILE A 36 25.97 -15.78 -1.77
C ILE A 36 27.24 -15.05 -2.21
N GLN A 37 27.65 -14.02 -1.48
CA GLN A 37 28.86 -13.26 -1.78
C GLN A 37 30.13 -14.09 -1.56
N ALA A 38 30.15 -15.00 -0.59
CA ALA A 38 31.30 -15.86 -0.31
C ALA A 38 31.54 -16.93 -1.38
N ILE A 39 30.48 -17.42 -2.03
CA ILE A 39 30.58 -18.46 -3.08
C ILE A 39 30.66 -17.89 -4.50
N SER A 40 30.46 -16.58 -4.67
CA SER A 40 30.39 -15.91 -5.96
C SER A 40 31.59 -15.00 -6.17
N ASN A 41 32.14 -14.97 -7.39
CA ASN A 41 33.13 -13.96 -7.78
C ASN A 41 32.49 -12.59 -8.11
N SER A 42 31.18 -12.46 -7.92
CA SER A 42 30.43 -11.22 -8.09
C SER A 42 30.13 -10.55 -6.75
N THR A 43 30.11 -9.22 -6.72
CA THR A 43 29.82 -8.44 -5.53
C THR A 43 28.32 -8.19 -5.43
N VAL A 44 27.74 -8.39 -4.24
CA VAL A 44 26.35 -8.01 -4.00
C VAL A 44 26.28 -6.49 -3.91
N TRP A 45 25.53 -5.88 -4.82
CA TRP A 45 25.36 -4.42 -4.88
C TRP A 45 24.07 -3.96 -4.20
N ARG A 46 23.00 -4.75 -4.31
CA ARG A 46 21.69 -4.36 -3.77
C ARG A 46 20.91 -5.58 -3.31
N VAL A 47 20.26 -5.41 -2.17
CA VAL A 47 19.29 -6.34 -1.61
C VAL A 47 17.96 -5.61 -1.46
N ARG A 48 16.86 -6.23 -1.90
CA ARG A 48 15.50 -5.74 -1.66
C ARG A 48 14.70 -6.81 -0.95
N VAL A 49 14.05 -6.44 0.15
CA VAL A 49 13.09 -7.28 0.85
C VAL A 49 11.71 -6.70 0.61
N GLY A 50 10.78 -7.53 0.19
CA GLY A 50 9.38 -7.16 0.00
C GLY A 50 8.48 -8.11 0.77
N GLU A 51 7.52 -7.58 1.50
CA GLU A 51 6.48 -8.38 2.14
C GLU A 51 5.22 -8.32 1.28
N VAL A 52 4.53 -9.46 1.18
CA VAL A 52 3.29 -9.57 0.42
C VAL A 52 2.25 -10.20 1.33
N TYR A 53 1.21 -9.43 1.66
CA TYR A 53 0.07 -9.89 2.45
C TYR A 53 -1.06 -10.24 1.47
N ASN A 54 -1.18 -11.52 1.11
CA ASN A 54 -2.24 -12.02 0.24
C ASN A 54 -3.33 -12.74 1.05
N SER A 55 -4.59 -12.52 0.70
CA SER A 55 -5.71 -13.40 1.04
C SER A 55 -6.08 -14.27 -0.17
N VAL A 56 -6.92 -15.30 0.06
CA VAL A 56 -7.51 -16.07 -1.06
C VAL A 56 -8.51 -15.16 -1.78
N GLY A 57 -8.32 -14.98 -3.09
CA GLY A 57 -9.24 -14.22 -3.92
C GLY A 57 -10.57 -14.98 -4.09
N ASP A 58 -11.56 -14.62 -3.31
CA ASP A 58 -12.93 -15.14 -3.39
C ASP A 58 -13.90 -13.94 -3.44
N PRO A 59 -14.66 -13.76 -4.54
CA PRO A 59 -15.65 -12.68 -4.65
C PRO A 59 -16.69 -12.69 -3.55
N SER A 60 -16.98 -13.85 -2.93
CA SER A 60 -17.91 -13.94 -1.81
C SER A 60 -17.40 -13.30 -0.50
N ASN A 61 -16.12 -12.92 -0.45
CA ASN A 61 -15.58 -12.11 0.65
C ASN A 61 -15.91 -10.62 0.51
N ALA A 62 -16.40 -10.18 -0.65
CA ALA A 62 -16.89 -8.82 -0.83
C ALA A 62 -18.38 -8.76 -0.49
N ASP A 63 -18.78 -7.73 0.24
CA ASP A 63 -20.19 -7.49 0.53
C ASP A 63 -20.94 -7.10 -0.75
N GLU A 64 -22.19 -7.55 -0.87
CA GLU A 64 -23.12 -7.10 -1.92
C GLU A 64 -23.60 -5.69 -1.57
N GLU A 65 -22.81 -4.69 -1.97
CA GLU A 65 -23.03 -3.26 -1.73
C GLU A 65 -23.45 -2.53 -3.01
N VAL A 66 -24.02 -1.32 -2.87
CA VAL A 66 -24.57 -0.54 -3.99
C VAL A 66 -23.49 -0.14 -5.02
N TRP A 67 -22.24 -0.05 -4.58
CA TRP A 67 -21.10 0.34 -5.42
C TRP A 67 -20.29 -0.88 -5.87
N GLU A 68 -20.89 -1.70 -6.73
CA GLU A 68 -20.30 -2.97 -7.21
C GLU A 68 -19.05 -2.79 -8.11
N GLU A 69 -18.82 -1.57 -8.62
CA GLU A 69 -17.66 -1.29 -9.46
C GLU A 69 -16.45 -0.86 -8.63
N ALA A 70 -15.37 -1.65 -8.68
CA ALA A 70 -14.04 -1.26 -8.19
C ALA A 70 -13.47 0.01 -8.86
N SER A 71 -14.15 0.52 -9.90
CA SER A 71 -13.83 1.77 -10.59
C SER A 71 -14.26 3.01 -9.78
N SER A 72 -15.24 2.87 -8.89
CA SER A 72 -15.64 3.89 -7.93
C SER A 72 -14.68 3.87 -6.74
N ASN A 73 -14.19 5.03 -6.33
CA ASN A 73 -13.24 5.10 -5.23
C ASN A 73 -13.34 6.40 -4.42
N VAL A 74 -13.04 6.28 -3.13
CA VAL A 74 -12.71 7.42 -2.28
C VAL A 74 -11.22 7.66 -2.33
N VAL A 75 -10.84 8.90 -2.63
CA VAL A 75 -9.45 9.37 -2.64
C VAL A 75 -9.23 10.29 -1.45
N LEU A 76 -8.31 9.91 -0.58
CA LEU A 76 -7.93 10.64 0.62
C LEU A 76 -6.53 11.24 0.43
N LEU A 77 -6.41 12.55 0.59
CA LEU A 77 -5.14 13.26 0.48
C LEU A 77 -4.54 13.43 1.87
N ALA A 78 -3.36 12.87 2.09
CA ALA A 78 -2.54 13.11 3.27
C ALA A 78 -1.38 14.05 2.93
N LYS A 79 -1.05 14.97 3.84
CA LYS A 79 0.12 15.85 3.73
C LYS A 79 0.94 15.86 5.01
N ASP A 80 2.25 16.05 4.89
CA ASP A 80 3.12 16.31 6.03
C ASP A 80 3.37 17.82 6.23
N THR A 81 4.10 18.16 7.29
CA THR A 81 4.49 19.56 7.60
C THR A 81 5.46 20.16 6.58
N ALA A 82 6.10 19.34 5.76
CA ALA A 82 6.95 19.76 4.64
C ALA A 82 6.16 19.92 3.33
N ASN A 83 4.82 19.77 3.36
CA ASN A 83 3.91 19.79 2.22
C ASN A 83 4.10 18.65 1.20
N ASN A 84 4.76 17.56 1.57
CA ASN A 84 4.72 16.34 0.76
C ASN A 84 3.31 15.78 0.78
N ALA A 85 2.79 15.42 -0.40
CA ALA A 85 1.42 14.96 -0.59
C ALA A 85 1.40 13.49 -1.02
N GLN A 86 0.47 12.71 -0.45
CA GLN A 86 0.21 11.34 -0.86
C GLN A 86 -1.31 11.08 -0.92
N ASP A 87 -1.74 10.51 -2.04
CA ASP A 87 -3.11 10.03 -2.21
C ASP A 87 -3.24 8.58 -1.73
N TRP A 88 -4.35 8.30 -1.04
CA TRP A 88 -4.77 6.98 -0.61
C TRP A 88 -6.11 6.65 -1.24
N TYR A 89 -6.24 5.45 -1.78
CA TYR A 89 -7.40 5.03 -2.55
C TYR A 89 -8.15 3.93 -1.82
N VAL A 90 -9.47 4.10 -1.69
CA VAL A 90 -10.40 3.09 -1.19
C VAL A 90 -11.35 2.74 -2.36
N PRO A 91 -11.06 1.67 -3.12
CA PRO A 91 -11.92 1.22 -4.20
C PRO A 91 -13.18 0.53 -3.68
N ALA A 92 -14.29 0.63 -4.42
CA ALA A 92 -15.61 0.10 -4.05
C ALA A 92 -15.97 0.40 -2.58
N PRO A 93 -16.09 1.69 -2.21
CA PRO A 93 -16.36 2.08 -0.84
C PRO A 93 -17.74 1.60 -0.38
N ASP A 94 -17.82 1.21 0.88
CA ASP A 94 -19.07 0.85 1.56
C ASP A 94 -19.96 2.08 1.83
N ASN A 95 -21.28 1.93 1.77
CA ASN A 95 -22.22 3.03 1.99
C ASN A 95 -22.12 3.66 3.38
N SER A 96 -21.63 2.93 4.38
CA SER A 96 -21.46 3.43 5.76
C SER A 96 -20.42 4.55 5.91
N ILE A 97 -19.66 4.86 4.85
CA ILE A 97 -18.73 5.99 4.84
C ILE A 97 -19.32 7.26 4.21
N PHE A 98 -20.57 7.21 3.74
CA PHE A 98 -21.28 8.35 3.17
C PHE A 98 -22.41 8.83 4.07
N VAL A 99 -22.78 10.11 3.93
CA VAL A 99 -24.00 10.64 4.54
C VAL A 99 -25.20 9.99 3.85
N GLU A 100 -26.15 9.49 4.65
CA GLU A 100 -27.30 8.71 4.17
C GLU A 100 -28.02 9.38 2.98
N GLY A 101 -28.17 8.63 1.89
CA GLY A 101 -28.84 9.09 0.67
C GLY A 101 -28.04 10.07 -0.19
N THR A 102 -26.74 10.27 0.09
CA THR A 102 -25.85 11.14 -0.68
C THR A 102 -24.55 10.42 -1.06
N GLU A 103 -23.75 11.06 -1.92
CA GLU A 103 -22.37 10.63 -2.22
C GLU A 103 -21.31 11.46 -1.46
N ASP A 104 -21.76 12.23 -0.45
CA ASP A 104 -20.88 13.04 0.37
C ASP A 104 -20.28 12.16 1.49
N ILE A 105 -18.96 12.21 1.63
CA ILE A 105 -18.24 11.42 2.63
C ILE A 105 -18.62 11.91 4.04
N ASP A 106 -19.06 11.01 4.92
CA ASP A 106 -19.33 11.35 6.31
C ASP A 106 -18.02 11.39 7.12
N PRO A 107 -17.55 12.57 7.57
CA PRO A 107 -16.33 12.67 8.37
C PRO A 107 -16.47 12.04 9.76
N THR A 108 -17.68 11.72 10.21
CA THR A 108 -17.96 11.08 11.50
C THR A 108 -18.11 9.56 11.41
N SER A 109 -18.02 9.00 10.19
CA SER A 109 -18.04 7.57 9.93
C SER A 109 -16.98 6.83 10.77
N VAL A 110 -17.43 5.88 11.59
CA VAL A 110 -16.54 5.05 12.42
C VAL A 110 -15.60 4.20 11.55
N PRO A 111 -16.07 3.52 10.48
CA PRO A 111 -15.19 2.79 9.56
C PRO A 111 -14.13 3.69 8.92
N LEU A 112 -14.50 4.89 8.45
CA LEU A 112 -13.56 5.83 7.87
C LEU A 112 -12.50 6.27 8.90
N GLY A 113 -12.93 6.65 10.10
CA GLY A 113 -12.02 7.03 11.19
C GLY A 113 -11.01 5.93 11.57
N ALA A 114 -11.45 4.67 11.55
CA ALA A 114 -10.57 3.52 11.79
C ALA A 114 -9.49 3.38 10.70
N LEU A 115 -9.86 3.54 9.43
CA LEU A 115 -8.90 3.55 8.31
C LEU A 115 -7.89 4.70 8.44
N LEU A 116 -8.35 5.92 8.70
CA LEU A 116 -7.46 7.08 8.85
C LEU A 116 -6.44 6.84 9.98
N THR A 117 -6.90 6.30 11.12
CA THR A 117 -6.03 5.97 12.26
C THR A 117 -4.99 4.91 11.89
N ALA A 118 -5.38 3.85 11.18
CA ALA A 118 -4.47 2.82 10.71
C ALA A 118 -3.41 3.36 9.73
N VAL A 119 -3.81 4.24 8.80
CA VAL A 119 -2.87 4.86 7.86
C VAL A 119 -1.87 5.77 8.58
N LEU A 120 -2.33 6.58 9.54
CA LEU A 120 -1.47 7.46 10.33
C LEU A 120 -0.50 6.69 11.25
N ALA A 121 -0.87 5.48 11.68
CA ALA A 121 0.04 4.60 12.42
C ALA A 121 1.21 4.11 11.56
N VAL A 122 0.99 3.89 10.25
CA VAL A 122 2.03 3.47 9.29
C VAL A 122 2.81 4.68 8.76
N LYS A 123 2.16 5.83 8.60
CA LYS A 123 2.75 7.08 8.09
C LYS A 123 2.69 8.19 9.14
N SER A 124 3.59 8.10 10.13
CA SER A 124 3.74 9.16 11.12
C SER A 124 4.20 10.48 10.48
N GLY A 125 3.73 11.60 11.03
CA GLY A 125 4.07 12.95 10.54
C GLY A 125 3.21 13.46 9.38
N PHE A 126 2.27 12.64 8.88
CA PHE A 126 1.24 13.05 7.95
C PHE A 126 -0.08 13.36 8.67
N SER A 127 -0.92 14.17 8.04
CA SER A 127 -2.30 14.43 8.42
C SER A 127 -3.17 14.43 7.17
N PHE A 128 -4.40 13.90 7.26
CA PHE A 128 -5.35 13.98 6.17
C PHE A 128 -5.90 15.40 6.02
N VAL A 129 -6.03 15.85 4.77
CA VAL A 129 -6.39 17.24 4.41
C VAL A 129 -7.72 17.30 3.66
N SER A 130 -7.98 16.34 2.77
CA SER A 130 -9.25 16.31 2.05
C SER A 130 -9.59 14.90 1.59
N GLY A 131 -10.89 14.63 1.45
CA GLY A 131 -11.44 13.44 0.82
C GLY A 131 -12.29 13.82 -0.39
N ARG A 132 -12.29 12.99 -1.42
CA ARG A 132 -13.25 13.08 -2.53
C ARG A 132 -13.71 11.69 -2.95
N PHE A 133 -14.97 11.58 -3.33
CA PHE A 133 -15.48 10.42 -4.03
C PHE A 133 -15.42 10.67 -5.54
N THR A 134 -14.95 9.67 -6.27
CA THR A 134 -14.94 9.68 -7.73
C THR A 134 -15.55 8.40 -8.27
N SER A 135 -16.58 8.52 -9.10
CA SER A 135 -17.13 7.43 -9.88
C SER A 135 -16.96 7.73 -11.37
N ARG A 136 -17.09 6.72 -12.23
CA ARG A 136 -17.09 6.92 -13.70
C ARG A 136 -18.23 7.81 -14.20
N ARG A 137 -19.25 8.06 -13.36
CA ARG A 137 -20.48 8.74 -13.77
C ARG A 137 -20.56 10.20 -13.36
N ASP A 138 -19.91 10.63 -12.26
CA ASP A 138 -19.82 12.04 -11.86
C ASP A 138 -18.71 12.25 -10.80
N ILE A 139 -18.18 13.47 -10.72
CA ILE A 139 -17.24 13.88 -9.66
C ILE A 139 -18.07 14.46 -8.51
N GLY A 140 -18.16 13.70 -7.40
CA GLY A 140 -18.85 14.11 -6.18
C GLY A 140 -18.16 15.27 -5.44
N SER A 141 -18.84 15.83 -4.45
CA SER A 141 -18.40 17.03 -3.74
C SER A 141 -17.16 16.78 -2.87
N LYS A 142 -16.32 17.82 -2.69
CA LYS A 142 -15.04 17.76 -1.96
C LYS A 142 -15.21 18.26 -0.54
N ILE A 143 -14.74 17.48 0.43
CA ILE A 143 -14.77 17.85 1.86
C ILE A 143 -13.32 18.09 2.34
N ASN A 144 -13.13 19.17 3.11
CA ASN A 144 -11.87 19.47 3.78
C ASN A 144 -11.96 19.02 5.24
N PHE A 145 -10.94 18.30 5.70
CA PHE A 145 -10.84 17.86 7.08
C PHE A 145 -10.22 18.95 7.97
#